data_AF-A0A6L5QII2-F1
#
_entry.id   AF-A0A6L5QII2-F1
#
_cell.length_a   1.000
_cell.length_b   1.000
_cell.length_c   1.000
_cell.angle_alpha   90.00
_cell.angle_beta   90.00
_cell.angle_gamma   90.00
#
_symmetry.space_group_name_H-M   'P 1'
#
loop_
_entity.id
_entity.type
_entity.pdbx_description
1 polymer ?
#
loop_
_entity_poly.entity_id
_entity_poly.type
_entity_poly.pdbx_seq_one_letter_code
_entity_poly.pdbx_strand_id
1 'polypeptide(L)'
;MKQQPATRGVRLPRLTAGAAMLALLAACSVEQPWQRPDAPLPASFKEASGEAGNWKPAQPADDAQRGQWWRVFADPVLDGLEHQALGANQDLQAAAARLRQARALAQAAEAA
;
A
#
# COMPACT_ATOMS: atom_id res chain seq x y z
N MET A 1 -9.11 32.60 63.01
CA MET A 1 -8.97 31.35 62.21
C MET A 1 -8.96 31.68 60.73
N LYS A 2 -7.79 31.91 60.12
CA LYS A 2 -7.58 31.85 58.66
C LYS A 2 -6.13 31.41 58.41
N GLN A 3 -5.96 30.14 58.07
CA GLN A 3 -4.69 29.59 57.58
C GLN A 3 -4.88 29.38 56.08
N GLN A 4 -4.16 30.14 55.25
CA GLN A 4 -4.07 29.90 53.81
C GLN A 4 -2.81 29.05 53.57
N PRO A 5 -2.92 27.89 52.87
CA PRO A 5 -1.76 27.07 52.59
C PRO A 5 -0.87 27.78 51.55
N ALA A 6 0.41 27.91 51.90
CA ALA A 6 1.43 28.46 51.01
C ALA A 6 1.51 27.63 49.72
N THR A 7 1.22 28.27 48.59
CA THR A 7 1.47 27.72 47.26
C THR A 7 2.98 27.66 47.03
N ARG A 8 3.58 26.48 47.23
CA ARG A 8 4.96 26.21 46.82
C ARG A 8 5.05 26.35 45.30
N GLY A 9 5.66 27.43 44.83
CA GLY A 9 5.97 27.64 43.43
C GLY A 9 6.87 26.51 42.92
N VAL A 10 6.33 25.64 42.09
CA VAL A 10 7.08 24.56 41.44
C VAL A 10 8.03 25.20 40.44
N ARG A 11 9.34 25.19 40.70
CA ARG A 11 10.34 25.56 39.70
C ARG A 11 10.54 24.38 38.76
N LEU A 12 9.81 24.38 37.64
CA LEU A 12 9.97 23.38 36.60
C LEU A 12 11.37 23.54 35.96
N PRO A 13 12.20 22.48 35.92
CA PRO A 13 13.50 22.54 35.26
C PRO A 13 13.33 22.76 33.75
N ARG A 14 14.20 23.58 33.14
CA ARG A 14 14.14 23.90 31.69
C ARG A 14 14.14 22.66 30.79
N LEU A 15 14.73 21.57 31.27
CA LEU A 15 14.76 20.27 30.59
C LEU A 15 13.38 19.62 30.46
N THR A 16 12.50 19.73 31.47
CA THR A 16 11.14 19.16 31.40
C THR A 16 10.24 19.97 30.49
N ALA A 17 10.44 21.30 30.41
CA ALA A 17 9.76 22.16 29.45
C ALA A 17 10.16 21.83 28.00
N GLY A 18 11.46 21.60 27.75
CA GLY A 18 11.95 21.19 26.43
C GLY A 18 11.41 19.82 25.99
N ALA A 19 11.40 18.84 26.90
CA ALA A 19 10.84 17.51 26.62
C ALA A 19 9.32 17.54 26.33
N ALA A 20 8.56 18.34 27.08
CA ALA A 20 7.13 18.51 26.85
C ALA A 20 6.82 19.18 25.50
N MET A 21 7.66 20.14 25.09
CA MET A 21 7.51 20.81 23.79
C MET A 21 7.76 19.84 22.63
N LEU A 22 8.81 19.01 22.71
CA LEU A 22 9.08 17.97 21.71
C LEU A 22 7.96 16.92 21.62
N ALA A 23 7.38 16.53 22.77
CA ALA A 23 6.24 15.59 22.80
C ALA A 23 4.97 16.17 22.15
N LEU A 24 4.70 17.47 22.32
CA LEU A 24 3.57 18.14 21.68
C LEU A 24 3.73 18.26 20.15
N LEU A 25 4.96 18.43 19.66
CA LEU A 25 5.24 18.47 18.22
C LEU A 25 5.07 17.10 17.54
N ALA A 26 5.38 16.00 18.25
CA ALA A 26 5.27 14.64 17.71
C ALA A 26 3.84 14.05 17.79
N ALA A 27 2.91 14.70 18.49
CA ALA A 27 1.58 14.16 18.79
C ALA A 27 0.51 14.42 17.71
N CYS A 28 0.80 15.20 16.67
CA CYS A 28 -0.15 15.49 15.58
C CYS A 28 -0.01 14.46 14.44
N SER A 29 -0.45 13.23 14.66
CA SER A 29 -0.74 12.31 13.54
C SER A 29 -2.26 12.18 13.39
N VAL A 30 -2.79 12.56 12.22
CA VAL A 30 -4.23 12.49 11.89
C VAL A 30 -4.44 11.39 10.85
N GLU A 31 -3.86 10.21 11.07
CA GLU A 31 -4.13 9.04 10.26
C GLU A 31 -5.43 8.37 10.71
N GLN A 32 -6.41 8.29 9.82
CA GLN A 32 -7.56 7.42 10.03
C GLN A 32 -7.15 5.98 9.70
N PRO A 33 -7.60 4.97 10.46
CA PRO A 33 -7.32 3.58 10.12
C PRO A 33 -7.81 3.27 8.71
N TRP A 34 -6.94 2.70 7.88
CA TRP A 34 -7.31 2.31 6.52
C TRP A 34 -8.46 1.32 6.53
N GLN A 35 -9.54 1.64 5.80
CA GLN A 35 -10.67 0.76 5.58
C GLN A 35 -10.78 0.47 4.09
N ARG A 36 -10.79 -0.81 3.73
CA ARG A 36 -11.01 -1.23 2.34
C ARG A 36 -12.41 -0.76 1.90
N PRO A 37 -12.54 -0.01 0.79
CA PRO A 37 -13.84 0.32 0.24
C PRO A 37 -14.61 -0.95 -0.14
N ASP A 38 -15.92 -0.93 0.04
CA ASP A 38 -16.78 -2.01 -0.44
C ASP A 38 -16.75 -2.04 -1.98
N ALA A 39 -16.77 -3.23 -2.55
CA ALA A 39 -16.76 -3.49 -3.98
C ALA A 39 -18.01 -4.33 -4.30
N PRO A 40 -19.18 -3.71 -4.49
CA PRO A 40 -20.42 -4.44 -4.67
C PRO A 40 -20.35 -5.30 -5.92
N LEU A 41 -20.50 -6.61 -5.74
CA LEU A 41 -20.52 -7.61 -6.80
C LEU A 41 -21.94 -8.20 -6.90
N PRO A 42 -22.37 -8.63 -8.10
CA PRO A 42 -23.61 -9.39 -8.21
C PRO A 42 -23.50 -10.72 -7.47
N ALA A 43 -24.62 -11.22 -6.95
CA ALA A 43 -24.67 -12.53 -6.28
C ALA A 43 -24.25 -13.68 -7.20
N SER A 44 -24.44 -13.53 -8.52
CA SER A 44 -23.98 -14.47 -9.53
C SER A 44 -23.73 -13.75 -10.87
N PHE A 45 -22.71 -14.17 -11.60
CA PHE A 45 -22.51 -13.77 -13.00
C PHE A 45 -23.49 -14.50 -13.92
N LYS A 46 -23.80 -13.94 -15.09
CA LYS A 46 -24.74 -14.54 -16.06
C LYS A 46 -24.29 -15.92 -16.55
N GLU A 47 -22.99 -16.18 -16.52
CA GLU A 47 -22.36 -17.44 -16.89
C GLU A 47 -22.64 -18.57 -15.87
N ALA A 48 -23.17 -18.23 -14.69
CA ALA A 48 -23.57 -19.22 -13.68
C ALA A 48 -24.95 -19.84 -13.95
N SER A 49 -25.80 -19.22 -14.77
CA SER A 49 -27.05 -19.86 -15.24
C SER A 49 -26.73 -20.85 -16.35
N GLY A 50 -27.00 -22.13 -16.11
CA GLY A 50 -26.55 -23.31 -16.88
C GLY A 50 -26.91 -23.39 -18.38
N GLU A 51 -27.39 -22.30 -18.99
CA GLU A 51 -27.49 -22.16 -20.46
C GLU A 51 -26.16 -21.75 -21.10
N ALA A 52 -25.21 -21.24 -20.32
CA ALA A 52 -23.92 -20.77 -20.77
C ALA A 52 -22.82 -21.85 -20.66
N GLY A 53 -22.81 -22.85 -21.55
CA GLY A 53 -21.62 -23.69 -21.88
C GLY A 53 -20.83 -24.38 -20.73
N ASN A 54 -19.60 -24.82 -21.05
CA ASN A 54 -18.67 -25.55 -20.14
C ASN A 54 -17.98 -24.65 -19.08
N TRP A 55 -18.66 -23.66 -18.53
CA TRP A 55 -18.08 -22.79 -17.52
C TRP A 55 -17.89 -23.54 -16.19
N LYS A 56 -16.75 -23.35 -15.53
CA LYS A 56 -16.42 -23.99 -14.24
C LYS A 56 -16.27 -22.94 -13.15
N PRO A 57 -16.55 -23.28 -11.88
CA PRO A 57 -16.26 -22.41 -10.74
C PRO A 57 -14.79 -21.97 -10.76
N ALA A 58 -14.55 -20.68 -10.53
CA ALA A 58 -13.19 -20.15 -10.46
C ALA A 58 -12.47 -20.69 -9.22
N GLN A 59 -11.19 -21.02 -9.37
CA GLN A 59 -10.29 -21.38 -8.27
C GLN A 59 -9.18 -20.33 -8.24
N PRO A 60 -9.30 -19.28 -7.40
CA PRO A 60 -8.30 -18.23 -7.32
C PRO A 60 -6.92 -18.81 -6.96
N ALA A 61 -5.89 -18.34 -7.65
CA ALA A 61 -4.49 -18.73 -7.44
C ALA A 61 -3.63 -17.47 -7.31
N ASP A 62 -4.08 -16.54 -6.47
CA ASP A 62 -3.40 -15.25 -6.29
C ASP A 62 -2.04 -15.37 -5.59
N ASP A 63 -1.82 -16.50 -4.92
CA ASP A 63 -0.57 -16.94 -4.32
C ASP A 63 0.42 -17.57 -5.30
N ALA A 64 -0.04 -18.00 -6.48
CA ALA A 64 0.82 -18.58 -7.50
C ALA A 64 1.68 -17.51 -8.17
N GLN A 65 2.98 -17.80 -8.35
CA GLN A 65 3.88 -16.91 -9.08
C GLN A 65 3.45 -16.84 -10.54
N ARG A 66 2.83 -15.72 -10.94
CA ARG A 66 2.29 -15.55 -12.29
C ARG A 66 3.35 -15.57 -13.38
N GLY A 67 4.60 -15.20 -13.05
CA GLY A 67 5.81 -15.46 -13.83
C GLY A 67 5.63 -15.47 -15.35
N GLN A 68 6.11 -16.54 -15.98
CA GLN A 68 5.97 -16.79 -17.41
C GLN A 68 4.63 -17.45 -17.71
N TRP A 69 3.54 -16.72 -17.44
CA TRP A 69 2.15 -17.22 -17.52
C TRP A 69 1.83 -17.85 -18.89
N TRP A 70 2.47 -17.37 -19.96
CA TRP A 70 2.28 -17.84 -21.32
C TRP A 70 2.83 -19.25 -21.57
N ARG A 71 3.69 -19.81 -20.70
CA ARG A 71 4.22 -21.17 -20.86
C ARG A 71 3.16 -22.26 -20.85
N VAL A 72 1.97 -21.97 -20.32
CA VAL A 72 0.82 -22.89 -20.38
C VAL A 72 0.43 -23.26 -21.82
N PHE A 73 0.77 -22.41 -22.80
CA PHE A 73 0.50 -22.66 -24.21
C PHE A 73 1.51 -23.58 -24.88
N ALA A 74 2.68 -23.83 -24.25
CA ALA A 74 3.76 -24.64 -24.80
C ALA A 74 4.19 -24.23 -26.22
N ASP A 75 4.15 -22.93 -26.53
CA ASP A 75 4.53 -22.37 -27.83
C ASP A 75 5.94 -21.73 -27.75
N PRO A 76 6.95 -22.32 -28.40
CA PRO A 76 8.33 -21.81 -28.37
C PRO A 76 8.50 -20.47 -29.09
N VAL A 77 7.62 -20.14 -30.05
CA VAL A 77 7.62 -18.83 -30.73
C VAL A 77 7.12 -17.77 -29.76
N LEU A 78 6.03 -18.06 -29.05
CA LEU A 78 5.50 -17.17 -28.01
C LEU A 78 6.53 -16.92 -26.90
N ASP A 79 7.22 -17.97 -26.44
CA ASP A 79 8.32 -17.83 -25.48
C ASP A 79 9.39 -16.85 -25.98
N GLY A 80 9.80 -16.97 -27.25
CA GLY A 80 10.78 -16.08 -27.86
C GLY A 80 10.30 -14.63 -27.98
N LEU A 81 9.02 -14.41 -28.28
CA LEU A 81 8.43 -13.08 -28.39
C LEU A 81 8.33 -12.39 -27.02
N GLU A 82 7.87 -13.12 -26.00
CA GLU A 82 7.76 -12.60 -24.64
C GLU A 82 9.14 -12.24 -24.06
N HIS A 83 10.17 -13.05 -24.32
CA HIS A 83 11.53 -12.72 -23.94
C HIS A 83 12.04 -11.43 -24.60
N GLN A 84 11.76 -11.24 -25.89
CA GLN A 84 12.12 -10.00 -26.59
C GLN A 84 11.35 -8.79 -26.05
N ALA A 85 10.04 -8.94 -25.83
CA ALA A 85 9.20 -7.89 -25.29
C ALA A 85 9.69 -7.46 -23.90
N LEU A 86 9.96 -8.39 -23.00
CA LEU A 86 10.47 -8.06 -21.66
C LEU A 86 11.81 -7.32 -21.68
N GLY A 87 12.69 -7.63 -22.64
CA GLY A 87 13.99 -6.96 -22.79
C GLY A 87 13.91 -5.56 -23.41
N ALA A 88 12.95 -5.31 -24.30
CA ALA A 88 12.92 -4.11 -25.15
C ALA A 88 11.67 -3.24 -24.97
N ASN A 89 10.76 -3.55 -24.05
CA ASN A 89 9.53 -2.79 -23.85
C ASN A 89 9.80 -1.47 -23.10
N GLN A 90 9.73 -0.36 -23.84
CA GLN A 90 9.97 0.99 -23.32
C GLN A 90 8.88 1.46 -22.35
N ASP A 91 7.65 0.96 -22.48
CA ASP A 91 6.58 1.29 -21.53
C ASP A 91 6.84 0.67 -20.16
N LEU A 92 7.34 -0.56 -20.11
CA LEU A 92 7.77 -1.20 -18.85
C LEU A 92 8.94 -0.45 -18.21
N GLN A 93 9.93 -0.03 -19.00
CA GLN A 93 11.05 0.78 -18.50
C GLN A 93 10.57 2.13 -17.94
N ALA A 94 9.66 2.80 -18.63
CA ALA A 94 9.05 4.04 -18.18
C ALA A 94 8.25 3.84 -16.87
N ALA A 95 7.46 2.78 -16.77
CA ALA A 95 6.72 2.45 -15.55
C ALA A 95 7.66 2.18 -14.37
N ALA A 96 8.75 1.44 -14.58
CA ALA A 96 9.77 1.20 -13.56
C ALA A 96 10.46 2.50 -13.10
N ALA A 97 10.70 3.44 -14.02
CA ALA A 97 11.23 4.77 -13.69
C ALA A 97 10.24 5.59 -12.83
N ARG A 98 8.95 5.59 -13.20
CA ARG A 98 7.89 6.26 -12.41
C ARG A 98 7.80 5.69 -10.99
N LEU A 99 7.91 4.38 -10.83
CA LEU A 99 7.94 3.74 -9.51
C LEU A 99 9.15 4.18 -8.68
N ARG A 100 10.35 4.23 -9.28
CA ARG A 100 11.56 4.73 -8.60
C ARG A 100 11.40 6.19 -8.17
N GLN A 101 10.84 7.03 -9.04
CA GLN A 101 10.55 8.43 -8.72
C GLN A 101 9.57 8.54 -7.54
N ALA A 102 8.45 7.80 -7.57
CA ALA A 102 7.47 7.83 -6.49
C ALA A 102 8.08 7.41 -5.14
N ARG A 103 8.92 6.37 -5.13
CA ARG A 103 9.64 5.94 -3.92
C ARG A 103 10.62 6.99 -3.41
N ALA A 104 11.37 7.63 -4.30
CA ALA A 104 12.29 8.70 -3.92
C ALA A 104 11.55 9.91 -3.32
N LEU A 105 10.40 10.27 -3.87
CA LEU A 105 9.54 11.33 -3.32
C LEU A 105 8.99 10.96 -1.94
N ALA A 106 8.55 9.72 -1.74
CA ALA A 106 8.08 9.24 -0.44
C ALA A 106 9.21 9.29 0.61
N GLN A 107 10.40 8.80 0.27
CA GLN A 107 11.57 8.88 1.15
C GLN A 107 11.97 10.31 1.50
N ALA A 108 11.90 11.23 0.52
CA ALA A 108 12.18 12.64 0.76
C ALA A 108 11.13 13.28 1.69
N ALA A 109 9.85 12.90 1.57
CA ALA A 109 8.79 13.38 2.45
C ALA A 109 8.88 12.81 3.86
N GLU A 110 9.34 11.56 4.02
CA GLU A 110 9.59 10.95 5.33
C GLU A 110 10.80 11.56 6.06
N ALA A 111 11.79 12.09 5.32
CA ALA A 111 13.00 12.68 5.88
C ALA A 111 12.87 14.17 6.25
N ALA A 112 11.82 14.85 5.78
CA ALA A 112 11.57 16.28 5.99
C ALA A 112 10.78 16.55 7.27
#